data_AF-A0A9N9NCZ5-F1
#
_entry.id   AF-A0A9N9NCZ5-F1
#
_cell.length_a   1.000
_cell.length_b   1.000
_cell.length_c   1.000
_cell.angle_alpha   90.00
_cell.angle_beta   90.00
_cell.angle_gamma   90.00
#
_symmetry.space_group_name_H-M   'P 1'
#
loop_
_entity.id
_entity.type
_entity.pdbx_description
1 polymer ?
#
loop_
_entity_poly.entity_id
_entity_poly.type
_entity_poly.pdbx_seq_one_letter_code
_entity_poly.pdbx_strand_id
1 'polypeptide(L)' 'GEPTSTDWCEKNYEVTYYIAEFYNTISSLCLIFMGIFGSIMHAKGFDYRFTLCLE' A
#
# COMPACT_ATOMS: atom_id res chain seq x y z
N GLY A 1 -3.82 -20.34 -6.03
CA GLY A 1 -4.82 -20.33 -7.11
C GLY A 1 -4.16 -19.82 -8.36
N GLU A 2 -4.75 -20.05 -9.53
CA GLU A 2 -4.26 -19.42 -10.76
C GLU A 2 -4.46 -17.90 -10.67
N PRO A 3 -3.45 -17.09 -11.04
CA PRO A 3 -3.58 -15.65 -11.07
C PRO A 3 -4.60 -15.25 -12.16
N THR A 4 -5.60 -14.45 -11.79
CA THR A 4 -6.61 -13.90 -12.70
C THR A 4 -6.18 -12.57 -13.34
N SER A 5 -4.98 -12.10 -13.01
CA SER A 5 -4.38 -10.85 -13.48
C SER A 5 -3.09 -11.12 -14.24
N THR A 6 -2.65 -10.14 -15.05
CA THR A 6 -1.35 -10.21 -15.72
C THR A 6 -0.22 -10.28 -14.70
N ASP A 7 0.61 -11.31 -14.81
CA ASP A 7 1.84 -11.47 -14.01
C ASP A 7 2.88 -10.41 -14.42
N TRP A 8 3.52 -9.79 -13.43
CA TRP A 8 4.61 -8.85 -13.67
C TRP A 8 5.97 -9.56 -13.69
N CYS A 9 7.06 -8.78 -13.67
CA CYS A 9 8.42 -9.31 -13.67
C CYS A 9 8.78 -10.07 -12.37
N GLU A 10 8.13 -9.75 -11.25
CA GLU A 10 8.39 -10.40 -9.96
C GLU A 10 7.67 -11.74 -9.87
N LYS A 11 8.35 -12.77 -9.37
CA LYS A 11 7.74 -14.10 -9.22
C LYS A 11 6.73 -14.12 -8.08
N ASN A 12 5.56 -14.69 -8.36
CA ASN A 12 4.57 -14.99 -7.35
C ASN A 12 5.09 -15.95 -6.27
N TYR A 13 4.81 -15.65 -5.00
CA TYR A 13 5.07 -16.50 -3.85
C TYR A 13 6.54 -16.92 -3.64
N GLU A 14 7.51 -16.16 -4.16
CA GLU A 14 8.94 -16.48 -4.02
C GLU A 14 9.43 -16.38 -2.57
N VAL A 15 9.01 -15.33 -1.85
CA VAL A 15 9.45 -15.06 -0.47
C VAL A 15 8.54 -15.70 0.57
N THR A 16 7.22 -15.63 0.36
CA THR A 16 6.23 -16.21 1.29
C THR A 16 5.12 -16.91 0.51
N TYR A 17 4.59 -18.01 1.05
CA TYR A 17 3.46 -18.71 0.45
C TYR A 17 2.14 -17.92 0.51
N TYR A 18 2.08 -16.88 1.35
CA TYR A 18 0.85 -16.11 1.57
C TYR A 18 0.71 -14.89 0.66
N ILE A 19 1.82 -14.32 0.21
CA ILE A 19 1.86 -13.06 -0.52
C ILE A 19 2.53 -13.28 -1.87
N ALA A 20 1.75 -13.07 -2.94
CA ALA A 20 2.27 -12.94 -4.30
C ALA A 20 3.03 -11.61 -4.45
N GLU A 21 4.09 -11.59 -5.26
CA GLU A 21 4.89 -10.39 -5.55
C GLU A 21 5.24 -9.58 -4.28
N PHE A 22 6.05 -10.20 -3.43
CA PHE A 22 6.34 -9.70 -2.08
C PHE A 22 6.96 -8.30 -2.08
N TYR A 23 7.91 -8.04 -2.98
CA TYR A 23 8.58 -6.74 -3.06
C TYR A 23 7.67 -5.65 -3.63
N ASN A 24 6.85 -5.96 -4.64
CA ASN A 24 5.80 -5.06 -5.13
C ASN A 24 4.78 -4.74 -4.02
N THR A 25 4.38 -5.73 -3.23
CA THR A 25 3.46 -5.56 -2.10
C THR A 25 4.05 -4.67 -1.01
N ILE A 26 5.27 -4.94 -0.57
CA ILE A 26 5.95 -4.12 0.47
C ILE A 26 6.18 -2.70 0.00
N SER A 27 6.61 -2.51 -1.24
CA SER A 27 6.85 -1.17 -1.79
C SER A 27 5.57 -0.34 -1.80
N SER A 28 4.43 -0.95 -2.13
CA SER A 28 3.11 -0.31 -2.07
C SER A 28 2.69 -0.02 -0.63
N LEU A 29 2.96 -0.93 0.31
CA LEU A 29 2.65 -0.76 1.73
C LEU A 29 3.40 0.44 2.34
N CYS A 30 4.63 0.71 1.90
CA CYS A 30 5.38 1.90 2.30
C CYS A 30 4.63 3.20 1.95
N LEU A 31 3.96 3.27 0.80
CA LEU A 31 3.15 4.44 0.41
C LEU A 31 1.97 4.66 1.36
N ILE A 32 1.31 3.57 1.78
CA ILE A 32 0.22 3.63 2.76
C ILE A 32 0.76 4.19 4.09
N PHE A 33 1.88 3.69 4.59
CA PHE A 33 2.48 4.19 5.81
C PHE A 33 2.90 5.65 5.71
N MET A 34 3.47 6.07 4.58
CA MET A 34 3.80 7.48 4.35
C MET A 34 2.55 8.38 4.34
N GLY A 35 1.45 7.92 3.74
CA GLY A 35 0.17 8.64 3.74
C GLY A 35 -0.40 8.80 5.15
N ILE A 36 -0.38 7.73 5.95
CA ILE A 36 -0.83 7.76 7.35
C ILE A 36 0.09 8.65 8.20
N PHE A 37 1.40 8.55 8.02
CA PHE A 37 2.35 9.38 8.76
C PHE A 37 2.16 10.87 8.44
N GLY A 38 2.03 11.20 7.15
CA GLY A 38 1.72 12.56 6.71
C GLY A 38 0.41 13.08 7.29
N SER A 39 -0.65 12.27 7.27
CA SER A 39 -1.94 12.68 7.83
C SER A 39 -1.87 12.92 9.34
N ILE A 40 -1.17 12.07 10.11
CA ILE A 40 -0.98 12.25 11.56
C ILE A 40 -0.16 13.52 11.86
N MET A 41 0.94 13.73 11.14
CA MET A 41 1.80 14.92 11.33
C MET A 41 1.03 16.22 11.07
N HIS A 42 0.13 16.21 10.09
CA HIS A 42 -0.66 17.36 9.69
C HIS A 42 -2.06 17.42 10.32
N ALA A 43 -2.44 16.42 11.14
CA ALA A 43 -3.78 16.32 11.77
C ALA A 43 -4.11 17.49 12.70
N LYS A 44 -3.11 18.20 13.22
CA LYS A 44 -3.29 19.39 14.06
C LYS A 44 -3.43 20.70 13.28
N GLY A 45 -3.07 20.71 11.99
CA GLY A 45 -3.04 21.92 11.15
C GLY A 45 -4.05 21.93 10.01
N PHE A 46 -4.66 20.80 9.69
CA PHE A 46 -5.64 20.68 8.61
C PHE A 46 -7.06 20.50 9.15
N ASP A 47 -8.01 21.22 8.55
CA ASP A 47 -9.44 20.95 8.74
C ASP A 47 -9.78 19.49 8.40
N TYR A 48 -10.71 18.91 9.15
CA TYR A 48 -11.12 17.49 9.05
C TYR A 48 -11.50 17.05 7.62
N ARG A 49 -11.90 18.01 6.76
CA ARG A 49 -12.22 17.81 5.34
C ARG A 49 -11.05 17.29 4.50
N PHE A 50 -9.82 17.55 4.93
CA PHE A 50 -8.60 17.15 4.22
C PHE A 50 -7.88 15.96 4.87
N THR A 51 -8.31 15.52 6.06
CA THR A 51 -7.67 14.43 6.81
C THR A 51 -8.02 13.06 6.23
N LEU A 52 -9.22 12.91 5.68
CA LEU A 52 -9.68 11.72 4.96
C LEU A 52 -10.56 12.21 3.81
N CYS A 53 -9.95 12.50 2.66
CA CYS A 53 -10.71 12.64 1.42
C CYS A 53 -11.09 11.23 0.95
N LEU A 54 -12.10 10.66 1.61
CA LEU A 54 -12.92 9.55 1.12
C LEU A 54 -14.11 10.19 0.40
N GLU A 55 -13.86 10.74 -0.78
CA GLU A 55 -14.93 11.10 -1.73
C GLU A 55 -15.14 9.97 -2.72
#